data_AF-S7PQV8-F1
#
_entry.id   AF-S7PQV8-F1
#
_cell.length_a   1.000
_cell.length_b   1.000
_cell.length_c   1.000
_cell.angle_alpha   90.00
_cell.angle_beta   90.00
_cell.angle_gamma   90.00
#
_symmetry.space_group_name_H-M   'P 1'
#
loop_
_entity.id
_entity.type
_entity.pdbx_description
1 polymer ?
#
loop_
_entity_poly.entity_id
_entity_poly.type
_entity_poly.pdbx_seq_one_letter_code
_entity_poly.pdbx_strand_id
1 'polypeptide(L)'
;MQHILNQSSLIDVLKNVRVNFEKMLALDHRTFKHSPPKMLKTFNKLADYIQKHATHLYTPGRKAQYVIPDAYTEGMAMTFTTSKHDRLENEADATTDQEIEADGDDGDLDV
;
A
#
# COMPACT_ATOMS: atom_id res chain seq x y z
N MET A 1 31.30 8.32 -40.67
CA MET A 1 30.30 7.77 -39.74
C MET A 1 29.60 8.84 -38.89
N GLN A 2 30.26 9.94 -38.50
CA GLN A 2 29.63 11.05 -37.75
C GLN A 2 28.44 11.73 -38.46
N HIS A 3 28.45 11.88 -39.79
CA HIS A 3 27.40 12.62 -40.50
C HIS A 3 26.03 11.93 -40.52
N ILE A 4 26.00 10.59 -40.54
CA ILE A 4 24.76 9.80 -40.58
C ILE A 4 24.00 9.93 -39.25
N LEU A 5 24.72 9.98 -38.14
CA LEU A 5 24.14 10.19 -36.81
C LEU A 5 23.61 11.62 -36.62
N ASN A 6 24.23 12.61 -37.28
CA ASN A 6 23.82 14.02 -37.19
C ASN A 6 22.70 14.42 -38.15
N GLN A 7 22.40 13.61 -39.18
CA GLN A 7 21.38 13.90 -40.19
C GLN A 7 20.12 13.03 -40.07
N SER A 8 20.07 12.13 -39.09
CA SER A 8 18.87 11.34 -38.86
C SER A 8 17.80 12.24 -38.22
N SER A 9 16.90 12.78 -39.04
CA SER A 9 15.72 13.53 -38.61
C SER A 9 14.93 12.79 -37.54
N LEU A 10 14.97 11.45 -37.56
CA LEU A 10 14.36 10.60 -36.55
C LEU A 10 14.98 10.77 -35.16
N ILE A 11 16.29 10.96 -35.05
CA ILE A 11 16.97 11.18 -33.76
C ILE A 11 16.52 12.50 -33.14
N ASP A 12 16.38 13.55 -33.94
CA ASP A 12 15.93 14.86 -33.46
C ASP A 12 14.46 14.85 -33.06
N VAL A 13 13.61 14.15 -33.83
CA VAL A 13 12.21 13.93 -33.45
C VAL A 13 12.12 13.15 -32.14
N LEU A 14 12.90 12.08 -31.99
CA LEU A 14 12.89 11.26 -30.77
C LEU A 14 13.35 12.05 -29.54
N LYS A 15 14.40 12.88 -29.69
CA LYS A 15 14.86 13.79 -28.62
C LYS A 15 13.78 14.78 -28.21
N ASN A 16 13.12 15.40 -29.19
CA ASN A 16 12.06 16.38 -28.94
C ASN A 16 10.84 15.73 -28.26
N VAL A 17 10.44 14.55 -28.71
CA VAL A 17 9.37 13.76 -28.08
C VAL A 17 9.74 13.46 -26.63
N ARG A 18 10.96 12.95 -26.37
CA ARG A 18 11.42 12.67 -25.00
C ARG A 18 11.36 13.90 -24.09
N VAL A 19 11.89 15.04 -24.53
CA VAL A 19 11.87 16.29 -23.74
C VAL A 19 10.44 16.76 -23.47
N ASN A 20 9.53 16.61 -24.44
CA ASN A 20 8.13 16.96 -24.25
C ASN A 20 7.43 16.00 -23.27
N PHE A 21 7.71 14.69 -23.34
CA PHE A 21 7.19 13.73 -22.35
C PHE A 21 7.70 14.04 -20.94
N GLU A 22 8.99 14.35 -20.77
CA GLU A 22 9.55 14.73 -19.47
C GLU A 22 8.90 16.01 -18.93
N LYS A 23 8.64 17.02 -19.78
CA LYS A 23 7.90 18.25 -19.40
C LYS A 23 6.42 18.00 -19.11
N MET A 24 5.80 17.02 -19.76
CA MET A 24 4.40 16.65 -19.50
C MET A 24 4.25 15.82 -18.23
N LEU A 25 5.26 15.04 -17.84
CA LEU A 25 5.26 14.25 -16.61
C LEU A 25 5.71 15.06 -15.40
N ALA A 26 6.74 15.90 -15.58
CA ALA A 26 7.05 16.98 -14.67
C ALA A 26 6.10 18.15 -14.98
N LEU A 27 4.81 17.97 -14.64
CA LEU A 27 3.83 19.04 -14.64
C LEU A 27 4.27 20.13 -13.67
N ASP A 28 5.20 20.98 -14.10
CA ASP A 28 5.59 22.19 -13.40
C ASP A 28 4.28 22.94 -13.13
N HIS A 29 3.93 23.04 -11.84
CA HIS A 29 2.74 23.68 -11.31
C HIS A 29 1.39 22.95 -11.43
N ARG A 30 1.30 21.69 -11.91
CA ARG A 30 0.06 20.88 -11.76
C ARG A 30 0.20 19.64 -10.88
N THR A 31 1.40 19.11 -10.70
CA THR A 31 1.66 18.15 -9.63
C THR A 31 2.41 18.87 -8.51
N PHE A 32 1.93 18.73 -7.28
CA PHE A 32 2.72 19.17 -6.13
C PHE A 32 3.96 18.29 -6.08
N LYS A 33 5.12 18.86 -6.40
CA LYS A 33 6.38 18.27 -6.02
C LYS A 33 6.40 18.27 -4.51
N HIS A 34 5.96 17.17 -3.89
CA HIS A 34 5.99 17.02 -2.44
C HIS A 34 7.41 17.33 -2.02
N SER A 35 7.58 18.39 -1.22
CA SER A 35 8.87 18.68 -0.63
C SER A 35 9.36 17.40 0.05
N PRO A 36 10.64 17.01 -0.12
CA PRO A 36 11.14 15.79 0.50
C PRO A 36 10.75 15.80 1.97
N PRO A 37 10.14 14.71 2.49
CA PRO A 37 9.61 14.71 3.83
C PRO A 37 10.75 15.03 4.77
N LYS A 38 10.55 16.05 5.62
CA LYS A 38 11.53 16.44 6.64
C LYS A 38 11.48 15.43 7.78
N MET A 39 11.87 14.19 7.50
CA MET A 39 11.74 13.02 8.37
C MET A 39 12.38 13.27 9.74
N LEU A 40 13.54 13.92 9.78
CA LEU A 40 14.19 14.32 11.04
C LEU A 40 13.28 15.16 11.95
N LYS A 41 12.53 16.11 11.39
CA LYS A 41 11.60 16.94 12.17
C LYS A 41 10.44 16.11 12.71
N THR A 42 9.93 15.17 11.90
CA THR A 42 8.85 14.27 12.31
C THR A 42 9.32 13.32 13.42
N PHE A 43 10.50 12.71 13.27
CA PHE A 43 11.06 11.81 14.27
C PHE A 43 11.38 12.51 15.59
N ASN A 44 11.95 13.72 15.56
CA ASN A 44 12.20 14.47 16.78
C ASN A 44 10.90 14.79 17.53
N LYS A 45 9.88 15.29 16.82
CA LYS A 45 8.55 15.53 17.43
C LYS A 45 7.92 14.26 17.99
N LEU A 46 8.07 13.15 17.29
CA LEU A 46 7.56 11.86 17.74
C LEU A 46 8.30 11.38 19.00
N ALA A 47 9.62 11.53 19.04
CA ALA A 47 10.44 11.19 20.21
C ALA A 47 10.02 12.01 21.43
N ASP A 48 9.87 13.33 21.27
CA ASP A 48 9.40 14.23 22.34
C ASP A 48 8.02 13.81 22.86
N TYR A 49 7.10 13.45 21.94
CA TYR A 49 5.76 12.98 22.29
C TYR A 49 5.79 11.66 23.07
N ILE A 50 6.55 10.67 22.58
CA ILE A 50 6.68 9.37 23.22
C ILE A 50 7.32 9.51 24.61
N GLN A 51 8.33 10.37 24.76
CA GLN A 51 8.98 10.63 26.05
C GLN A 51 8.03 11.30 27.04
N LYS A 52 7.26 12.30 26.58
CA LYS A 52 6.30 13.02 27.43
C LYS A 52 5.13 12.16 27.89
N HIS A 53 4.63 11.29 27.01
CA HIS A 53 3.40 10.53 27.26
C HIS A 53 3.65 9.07 27.63
N ALA A 54 4.91 8.59 27.53
CA ALA A 54 5.29 7.21 27.78
C ALA A 54 4.36 6.20 27.10
N THR A 55 4.00 6.47 25.82
CA THR A 55 3.04 5.63 25.07
C THR A 55 3.54 4.21 24.82
N HIS A 56 4.86 4.02 24.84
CA HIS A 56 5.53 2.74 24.69
C HIS A 56 5.55 1.90 25.98
N LEU A 57 5.25 2.50 27.14
CA LEU A 57 5.24 1.80 28.43
C LEU A 57 3.82 1.37 28.79
N TYR A 58 3.70 0.11 29.21
CA TYR A 58 2.49 -0.37 29.87
C TYR A 58 2.33 0.35 31.21
N THR A 59 1.20 1.03 31.40
CA THR A 59 0.86 1.70 32.66
C THR A 59 -0.49 1.16 33.13
N PRO A 60 -0.55 0.49 34.29
CA PRO A 60 -1.80 -0.05 34.81
C PRO A 60 -2.82 1.09 35.03
N GLY A 61 -4.07 0.87 34.61
CA GLY A 61 -5.15 1.87 34.73
C GLY A 61 -5.25 2.90 33.60
N ARG A 62 -4.33 2.90 32.63
CA ARG A 62 -4.43 3.75 31.42
C ARG A 62 -5.59 3.25 30.54
N LYS A 63 -6.60 4.09 30.33
CA LYS A 63 -7.74 3.78 29.46
C LYS A 63 -7.42 4.10 28.01
N ALA A 64 -7.72 3.18 27.10
CA ALA A 64 -7.70 3.42 25.66
C ALA A 64 -9.13 3.77 25.20
N GLN A 65 -9.28 4.76 24.31
CA GLN A 65 -10.58 5.07 23.71
C GLN A 65 -10.99 4.01 22.69
N TYR A 66 -10.00 3.40 22.03
CA TYR A 66 -10.17 2.37 21.03
C TYR A 66 -9.14 1.27 21.26
N VAL A 67 -9.60 0.02 21.19
CA VAL A 67 -8.75 -1.17 21.30
C VAL A 67 -8.79 -1.83 19.94
N ILE A 68 -7.62 -1.92 19.30
CA ILE A 68 -7.49 -2.62 18.02
C ILE A 68 -7.46 -4.12 18.34
N PRO A 69 -8.37 -4.94 17.78
CA PRO A 69 -8.33 -6.38 17.96
C PRO A 69 -7.08 -6.98 17.30
N ASP A 70 -6.56 -8.06 17.90
CA ASP A 70 -5.42 -8.78 17.34
C ASP A 70 -5.86 -9.66 16.16
N ALA A 71 -5.94 -9.03 14.99
CA ALA A 71 -6.34 -9.68 13.75
C ALA A 71 -5.41 -10.85 13.36
N TYR A 72 -4.16 -10.87 13.84
CA TYR A 72 -3.25 -11.96 13.54
C TYR A 72 -3.67 -13.23 14.31
N THR A 73 -3.86 -13.12 15.62
CA THR A 73 -4.32 -14.27 16.41
C THR A 73 -5.73 -14.69 16.03
N GLU A 74 -6.60 -13.74 15.70
CA GLU A 74 -7.94 -14.00 15.19
C GLU A 74 -7.90 -14.75 13.85
N GLY A 75 -7.13 -14.28 12.88
CA GLY A 75 -6.97 -14.95 11.58
C GLY A 75 -6.34 -16.33 11.70
N MET A 76 -5.34 -16.49 12.58
CA MET A 76 -4.81 -17.82 12.88
C MET A 76 -5.88 -18.73 13.49
N ALA A 77 -6.64 -18.26 14.48
CA ALA A 77 -7.69 -19.05 15.10
C ALA A 77 -8.71 -19.52 14.05
N MET A 78 -9.18 -18.62 13.18
CA MET A 78 -10.11 -18.95 12.10
C MET A 78 -9.52 -20.01 11.14
N THR A 79 -8.28 -19.82 10.67
CA THR A 79 -7.65 -20.81 9.77
C THR A 79 -7.47 -22.17 10.41
N PHE A 80 -7.07 -22.23 11.69
CA PHE A 80 -6.93 -23.50 12.42
C PHE A 80 -8.27 -24.15 12.79
N THR A 81 -9.34 -23.39 13.02
CA THR A 81 -10.67 -23.96 13.29
C THR A 81 -11.39 -24.39 12.02
N THR A 82 -11.28 -23.63 10.94
CA THR A 82 -11.85 -23.99 9.63
C THR A 82 -11.15 -25.24 9.08
N SER A 83 -9.83 -25.35 9.23
CA SER A 83 -9.07 -26.56 8.87
C SER A 83 -9.45 -27.81 9.70
N LYS A 84 -10.05 -27.63 10.88
CA LYS A 84 -10.52 -28.76 11.72
C LYS A 84 -11.93 -29.19 11.36
N HIS A 85 -12.79 -28.27 10.91
CA HIS A 85 -14.13 -28.63 10.44
C HIS A 85 -14.07 -29.40 9.11
N ASP A 86 -13.15 -29.00 8.23
CA ASP A 86 -12.96 -29.63 6.91
C ASP A 86 -12.31 -31.03 6.97
N ARG A 87 -11.65 -31.37 8.09
CA ARG A 87 -11.06 -32.70 8.32
C ARG A 87 -12.00 -33.71 8.96
N LEU A 88 -13.18 -33.30 9.43
CA LEU A 88 -14.18 -34.22 10.00
C LEU A 88 -15.28 -34.59 8.99
N GLU A 89 -15.39 -33.90 7.87
CA GLU A 89 -16.41 -34.18 6.84
C GLU A 89 -15.86 -34.82 5.56
N ASN A 90 -14.54 -34.96 5.40
CA ASN A 90 -13.91 -35.53 4.20
C ASN A 90 -13.46 -37.01 4.37
N GLU A 91 -14.43 -37.89 4.64
CA GLU A 91 -14.39 -39.29 4.13
C GLU A 91 -15.49 -39.54 3.08
N ALA A 92 -15.94 -38.49 2.38
CA ALA A 92 -16.69 -38.69 1.15
C ALA A 92 -16.47 -37.52 0.20
N ASP A 93 -15.88 -37.89 -0.93
CA ASP A 93 -16.18 -37.34 -2.25
C ASP A 93 -15.23 -36.28 -2.82
N ALA A 94 -14.99 -36.46 -4.10
CA ALA A 94 -13.90 -35.94 -4.88
C ALA A 94 -14.19 -34.53 -5.41
N THR A 95 -13.10 -33.77 -5.61
CA THR A 95 -12.93 -32.68 -6.60
C THR A 95 -13.98 -31.56 -6.62
N THR A 96 -13.60 -30.35 -6.23
CA THR A 96 -13.90 -29.10 -6.98
C THR A 96 -12.96 -27.98 -6.51
N ASP A 97 -12.05 -27.53 -7.38
CA ASP A 97 -11.44 -26.20 -7.28
C ASP A 97 -12.54 -25.16 -7.52
N GLN A 98 -12.95 -24.45 -6.47
CA GLN A 98 -13.86 -23.30 -6.59
C GLN A 98 -13.06 -22.03 -6.38
N GLU A 99 -12.69 -21.37 -7.49
CA GLU A 99 -12.28 -19.97 -7.48
C GLU A 99 -13.48 -19.13 -7.04
N ILE A 100 -13.39 -18.55 -5.85
CA ILE A 100 -14.41 -17.64 -5.33
C ILE A 100 -14.20 -16.29 -6.00
N GLU A 101 -14.97 -16.00 -7.05
CA GLU A 101 -15.11 -14.64 -7.57
C GLU A 101 -15.86 -13.79 -6.54
N ALA A 102 -15.22 -12.72 -6.06
CA ALA A 102 -15.85 -11.74 -5.20
C ALA A 102 -16.82 -10.90 -6.05
N ASP A 103 -18.12 -11.06 -5.82
CA ASP A 103 -19.17 -10.27 -6.45
C ASP A 103 -19.06 -8.81 -5.98
N GLY A 104 -18.80 -7.90 -6.92
CA GLY A 104 -18.49 -6.50 -6.66
C GLY A 104 -19.71 -5.58 -6.67
N ASP A 105 -20.87 -6.07 -6.22
CA ASP A 105 -22.15 -5.36 -6.42
C ASP A 105 -22.51 -4.33 -5.33
N ASP A 106 -21.88 -4.35 -4.14
CA ASP A 106 -22.22 -3.42 -3.06
C ASP A 106 -21.20 -2.28 -2.88
N GLY A 107 -20.96 -1.55 -3.97
CA GLY A 107 -20.08 -0.40 -4.03
C GLY A 107 -20.79 0.94 -4.21
N ASP A 108 -21.93 1.18 -3.56
CA ASP A 108 -22.55 2.51 -3.57
C ASP A 108 -21.76 3.44 -2.62
N LEU A 109 -20.80 4.16 -3.19
CA LEU A 109 -20.13 5.26 -2.54
C LEU A 109 -21.00 6.51 -2.74
N ASP A 110 -21.83 6.81 -1.75
CA ASP A 110 -22.45 8.13 -1.64
C ASP A 110 -21.32 9.19 -1.53
N VAL A 111 -21.12 9.94 -2.62
CA VAL A 111 -20.16 11.07 -2.70
C VAL A 111 -20.86 12.39 -2.44
#